data_AF-B5JUJ2-F1
#
_entry.id   AF-B5JUJ2-F1
#
_cell.length_a   1.000
_cell.length_b   1.000
_cell.length_c   1.000
_cell.angle_alpha   90.00
_cell.angle_beta   90.00
_cell.angle_gamma   90.00
#
_symmetry.space_group_name_H-M   'P 1'
#
loop_
_entity.id
_entity.type
_entity.pdbx_description
1 polymer ?
#
loop_
_entity_poly.entity_id
_entity_poly.type
_entity_poly.pdbx_seq_one_letter_code
_entity_poly.pdbx_strand_id
1 'polypeptide(L)'
;MSQSRTLFAREQPMSAGGLAVKLLKILVLTYAVLWVYTRLFLQFVVEPSQITEVPYHGQSAHIFVVAFFVFFTPLLYGFNCLLARQWIRPQWPTLILYMGATFACGVLCEIAFDSAFAHFLGRPAWEYRIWPVHNGYTSGATAVVWAMYGFYLYFFHRMLEIRRSPMADSIPAKGVLIAIDAMVLETLANSFSLITFNVYYFYYFRPDLMNFTTWEIFIPYALCGLGGAFLLKLLDQKHYPKVLIGLAFYAVGLVEVFVWE
;
A
#
# COMPACT_ATOMS: atom_id res chain seq x y z
N MET A 1 49.61 7.11 1.65
CA MET A 1 48.13 7.26 1.67
C MET A 1 47.59 6.73 0.35
N SER A 2 47.17 5.46 0.37
CA SER A 2 46.71 4.73 -0.82
C SER A 2 45.23 5.03 -1.09
N GLN A 3 44.93 5.65 -2.23
CA GLN A 3 43.58 5.81 -2.74
C GLN A 3 43.09 4.47 -3.30
N SER A 4 42.37 3.71 -2.49
CA SER A 4 41.54 2.59 -2.95
C SER A 4 40.35 3.14 -3.73
N ARG A 5 40.56 3.42 -5.03
CA ARG A 5 39.47 3.55 -6.01
C ARG A 5 38.93 2.14 -6.27
N THR A 6 37.98 1.71 -5.45
CA THR A 6 37.13 0.58 -5.78
C THR A 6 36.28 0.97 -7.00
N LEU A 7 36.75 0.52 -8.17
CA LEU A 7 35.98 0.41 -9.40
C LEU A 7 34.80 -0.53 -9.12
N PHE A 8 33.70 0.00 -8.58
CA PHE A 8 32.42 -0.70 -8.63
C PHE A 8 32.00 -0.72 -10.09
N ALA A 9 32.20 -1.88 -10.72
CA ALA A 9 31.68 -2.20 -12.04
C ALA A 9 30.21 -1.75 -12.08
N ARG A 10 29.91 -0.83 -13.00
CA ARG A 10 28.54 -0.39 -13.27
C ARG A 10 27.82 -1.63 -13.78
N GLU A 11 26.94 -2.22 -12.96
CA GLU A 11 26.11 -3.35 -13.39
C GLU A 11 25.48 -2.98 -14.74
N GLN A 12 25.59 -3.87 -15.72
CA GLN A 12 25.01 -3.63 -17.04
C GLN A 12 23.51 -3.35 -16.86
N PRO A 13 22.96 -2.35 -17.58
CA PRO A 13 21.53 -2.05 -17.50
C PRO A 13 20.74 -3.31 -17.87
N MET A 14 19.86 -3.74 -16.96
CA MET A 14 19.04 -4.93 -17.16
C MET A 14 18.14 -4.73 -18.38
N SER A 15 18.06 -5.73 -19.26
CA SER A 15 17.13 -5.68 -20.39
C SER A 15 15.69 -5.63 -19.89
N ALA A 16 14.78 -5.05 -20.68
CA ALA A 16 13.35 -5.00 -20.35
C ALA A 16 12.78 -6.41 -20.08
N GLY A 17 13.19 -7.41 -20.86
CA GLY A 17 12.82 -8.81 -20.63
C GLY A 17 13.34 -9.36 -19.31
N GLY A 18 14.58 -9.05 -18.94
CA GLY A 18 15.15 -9.44 -17.64
C GLY A 18 14.39 -8.85 -16.45
N LEU A 19 13.99 -7.58 -16.55
CA LEU A 19 13.21 -6.90 -15.52
C LEU A 19 11.80 -7.51 -15.37
N ALA A 20 11.13 -7.79 -16.49
CA ALA A 20 9.81 -8.42 -16.48
C ALA A 20 9.83 -9.80 -15.82
N VAL A 21 10.80 -10.65 -16.18
CA VAL A 21 10.98 -11.97 -15.55
C VAL A 21 11.25 -11.85 -14.06
N LYS A 22 12.07 -10.86 -13.64
CA LYS A 22 12.35 -10.60 -12.22
C LYS A 22 11.09 -10.20 -11.46
N LEU A 23 10.27 -9.30 -12.00
CA LEU A 23 9.01 -8.87 -11.38
C LEU A 23 8.00 -10.02 -11.28
N LEU A 24 7.89 -10.84 -12.32
CA LEU A 24 7.02 -12.02 -12.30
C LEU A 24 7.45 -13.02 -11.22
N LYS A 25 8.76 -13.26 -11.07
CA LYS A 25 9.29 -14.12 -10.00
C LYS A 25 8.96 -13.56 -8.62
N ILE A 26 9.11 -12.25 -8.42
CA ILE A 26 8.75 -11.59 -7.14
C ILE A 26 7.25 -11.80 -6.89
N LEU A 27 6.38 -11.52 -7.87
CA LEU A 27 4.94 -11.69 -7.73
C LEU A 27 4.56 -13.12 -7.32
N VAL A 28 5.05 -14.13 -8.05
CA VAL A 28 4.74 -15.54 -7.78
C VAL A 28 5.23 -15.95 -6.40
N LEU A 29 6.46 -15.55 -6.04
CA LEU A 29 7.02 -15.85 -4.73
C LEU A 29 6.22 -15.19 -3.61
N THR A 30 5.90 -13.91 -3.75
CA THR A 30 5.10 -13.17 -2.77
C THR A 30 3.73 -13.83 -2.61
N TYR A 31 3.04 -14.13 -3.71
CA TYR A 31 1.73 -14.78 -3.65
C TYR A 31 1.81 -16.15 -2.94
N ALA A 32 2.82 -16.97 -3.23
CA ALA A 32 3.02 -18.25 -2.55
C ALA A 32 3.25 -18.06 -1.04
N VAL A 33 4.05 -17.05 -0.65
CA VAL A 33 4.28 -16.71 0.76
C VAL A 33 2.98 -16.28 1.44
N LEU A 34 2.20 -15.40 0.82
CA LEU A 34 0.90 -14.95 1.34
C LEU A 34 -0.10 -16.12 1.45
N TRP A 35 -0.10 -17.03 0.48
CA TRP A 35 -0.96 -18.21 0.49
C TRP A 35 -0.68 -19.15 1.66
N VAL A 36 0.61 -19.39 1.95
CA VAL A 36 1.04 -20.18 3.11
C VAL A 36 0.73 -19.43 4.41
N TYR A 37 1.12 -18.15 4.47
CA TYR A 37 0.95 -17.31 5.66
C TYR A 37 -0.51 -17.23 6.11
N THR A 38 -1.43 -16.86 5.22
CA THR A 38 -2.85 -16.66 5.56
C THR A 38 -3.51 -17.92 6.12
N ARG A 39 -3.12 -19.10 5.64
CA ARG A 39 -3.60 -20.40 6.15
C ARG A 39 -3.04 -20.71 7.52
N LEU A 40 -1.71 -20.60 7.69
CA LEU A 40 -1.07 -20.82 8.98
C LEU A 40 -1.59 -19.83 10.04
N PHE A 41 -1.82 -18.58 9.64
CA PHE A 41 -2.35 -17.55 10.52
C PHE A 41 -3.72 -17.92 11.08
N LEU A 42 -4.68 -18.28 10.22
CA LEU A 42 -6.03 -18.68 10.69
C LEU A 42 -6.06 -20.05 11.37
N GLN A 43 -5.05 -20.89 11.14
CA GLN A 43 -4.96 -22.18 11.82
C GLN A 43 -4.39 -22.06 13.24
N PHE A 44 -3.43 -21.15 13.45
CA PHE A 44 -2.61 -21.15 14.67
C PHE A 44 -2.67 -19.85 15.49
N VAL A 45 -3.18 -18.76 14.93
CA VAL A 45 -3.17 -17.44 15.58
C VAL A 45 -4.56 -16.99 15.96
N VAL A 46 -5.53 -17.09 15.04
CA VAL A 46 -6.90 -16.61 15.25
C VAL A 46 -7.87 -17.74 14.91
N GLU A 47 -8.68 -18.16 15.88
CA GLU A 47 -9.74 -19.14 15.63
C GLU A 47 -10.86 -18.48 14.79
N PRO A 48 -11.27 -19.07 13.66
CA PRO A 48 -12.29 -18.47 12.80
C PRO A 48 -13.63 -18.18 13.50
N SER A 49 -13.98 -18.97 14.52
CA SER A 49 -15.18 -18.79 15.36
C SER A 49 -15.14 -17.54 16.24
N GLN A 50 -13.96 -16.95 16.47
CA GLN A 50 -13.77 -15.75 17.27
C GLN A 50 -13.82 -14.47 16.43
N ILE A 51 -13.84 -14.59 15.09
CA ILE A 51 -13.86 -13.44 14.19
C ILE A 51 -15.25 -12.82 14.22
N THR A 52 -15.29 -11.53 14.56
CA THR A 52 -16.51 -10.74 14.58
C THR A 52 -16.93 -10.42 13.14
N GLU A 53 -18.15 -10.81 12.78
CA GLU A 53 -18.71 -10.52 11.45
C GLU A 53 -19.31 -9.10 11.35
N VAL A 54 -19.59 -8.48 12.50
CA VAL A 54 -20.21 -7.16 12.59
C VAL A 54 -19.15 -6.06 12.60
N PRO A 55 -19.34 -4.96 11.83
CA PRO A 55 -18.41 -3.84 11.84
C PRO A 55 -18.21 -3.18 13.22
N TYR A 56 -16.99 -2.75 13.51
CA TYR A 56 -16.65 -2.03 14.75
C TYR A 56 -17.04 -0.55 14.64
N HIS A 57 -17.95 -0.05 15.49
CA HIS A 57 -18.43 1.33 15.51
C HIS A 57 -17.87 2.18 16.68
N GLY A 58 -17.90 3.51 16.55
CA GLY A 58 -17.68 4.45 17.66
C GLY A 58 -16.22 4.54 18.16
N GLN A 59 -16.02 4.63 19.48
CA GLN A 59 -14.70 4.86 20.11
C GLN A 59 -13.63 3.84 19.71
N SER A 60 -14.02 2.59 19.44
CA SER A 60 -13.11 1.52 19.03
C SER A 60 -12.42 1.79 17.69
N ALA A 61 -13.07 2.53 16.78
CA ALA A 61 -12.48 2.92 15.50
C ALA A 61 -11.31 3.89 15.67
N HIS A 62 -11.44 4.88 16.55
CA HIS A 62 -10.36 5.82 16.81
C HIS A 62 -9.15 5.13 17.46
N ILE A 63 -9.41 4.18 18.38
CA ILE A 63 -8.37 3.36 19.00
C ILE A 63 -7.66 2.53 17.92
N PHE A 64 -8.40 1.90 17.01
CA PHE A 64 -7.81 1.18 15.88
C PHE A 64 -6.89 2.08 15.06
N VAL A 65 -7.37 3.25 14.61
CA VAL A 65 -6.59 4.16 13.77
C VAL A 65 -5.30 4.61 14.47
N VAL A 66 -5.37 4.98 15.75
CA VAL A 66 -4.20 5.39 16.52
C VAL A 66 -3.23 4.21 16.71
N ALA A 67 -3.72 3.04 17.10
CA ALA A 67 -2.89 1.85 17.29
C ALA A 67 -2.23 1.42 15.99
N PHE A 68 -2.98 1.41 14.89
CA PHE A 68 -2.48 1.12 13.55
C PHE A 68 -1.38 2.11 13.15
N PHE A 69 -1.61 3.41 13.33
CA PHE A 69 -0.64 4.45 13.01
C PHE A 69 0.66 4.31 13.82
N VAL A 70 0.54 4.16 15.15
CA VAL A 70 1.68 4.04 16.06
C VAL A 70 2.46 2.75 15.81
N PHE A 71 1.80 1.66 15.45
CA PHE A 71 2.44 0.38 15.17
C PHE A 71 3.13 0.37 13.79
N PHE A 72 2.40 0.71 12.73
CA PHE A 72 2.90 0.55 11.36
C PHE A 72 3.86 1.66 10.93
N THR A 73 3.71 2.91 11.39
CA THR A 73 4.61 4.00 10.97
C THR A 73 6.10 3.68 11.25
N PRO A 74 6.51 3.32 12.49
CA PRO A 74 7.90 2.97 12.76
C PRO A 74 8.31 1.67 12.06
N LEU A 75 7.41 0.69 11.92
CA LEU A 75 7.69 -0.57 11.23
C LEU A 75 8.01 -0.34 9.74
N LEU A 76 7.17 0.43 9.04
CA LEU A 76 7.32 0.73 7.62
C LEU A 76 8.57 1.58 7.35
N TYR A 77 8.85 2.56 8.21
CA TYR A 77 10.09 3.35 8.13
C TYR A 77 11.33 2.49 8.42
N GLY A 78 11.30 1.72 9.50
CA GLY A 78 12.38 0.85 9.94
C GLY A 78 12.73 -0.22 8.91
N PHE A 79 11.71 -0.86 8.31
CA PHE A 79 11.88 -1.82 7.23
C PHE A 79 12.64 -1.23 6.03
N ASN A 80 12.24 -0.05 5.57
CA ASN A 80 12.90 0.63 4.46
C ASN A 80 14.34 1.06 4.81
N CYS A 81 14.58 1.52 6.04
CA CYS A 81 15.93 1.85 6.52
C CYS A 81 16.83 0.61 6.59
N LEU A 82 16.29 -0.53 7.04
CA LEU A 82 16.99 -1.81 7.09
C LEU A 82 17.38 -2.29 5.69
N LEU A 83 16.45 -2.25 4.74
CA LEU A 83 16.72 -2.58 3.33
C LEU A 83 17.75 -1.63 2.71
N ALA A 84 17.67 -0.34 3.02
CA ALA A 84 18.65 0.66 2.60
C ALA A 84 20.02 0.49 3.28
N ARG A 85 20.07 -0.21 4.42
CA ARG A 85 21.23 -0.32 5.33
C ARG A 85 21.70 1.03 5.87
N GLN A 86 20.81 2.00 5.93
CA GLN A 86 21.07 3.34 6.47
C GLN A 86 19.76 4.04 6.82
N TRP A 87 19.85 5.03 7.71
CA TRP A 87 18.73 5.91 8.01
C TRP A 87 18.41 6.82 6.83
N ILE A 88 17.16 6.78 6.36
CA ILE A 88 16.71 7.60 5.22
C ILE A 88 16.19 8.94 5.78
N ARG A 89 16.88 10.04 5.46
CA ARG A 89 16.43 11.38 5.87
C ARG A 89 15.25 11.83 4.99
N PRO A 90 14.08 12.18 5.57
CA PRO A 90 12.93 12.62 4.80
C PRO A 90 13.16 14.01 4.20
N GLN A 91 12.75 14.17 2.95
CA GLN A 91 12.54 15.47 2.31
C GLN A 91 11.06 15.81 2.43
N TRP A 92 10.71 16.58 3.46
CA TRP A 92 9.33 16.84 3.85
C TRP A 92 8.40 17.28 2.71
N PRO A 93 8.79 18.19 1.79
CA PRO A 93 7.90 18.59 0.69
C PRO A 93 7.48 17.42 -0.21
N THR A 94 8.41 16.54 -0.56
CA THR A 94 8.11 15.36 -1.39
C THR A 94 7.37 14.29 -0.60
N LEU A 95 7.69 14.10 0.69
CA LEU A 95 6.94 13.17 1.54
C LEU A 95 5.47 13.58 1.66
N ILE A 96 5.19 14.86 1.93
CA ILE A 96 3.81 15.38 2.01
C ILE A 96 3.07 15.19 0.68
N LEU A 97 3.74 15.44 -0.45
CA LEU A 97 3.18 15.18 -1.77
C LEU A 97 2.80 13.70 -1.95
N TYR A 98 3.68 12.78 -1.56
CA TYR A 98 3.42 11.34 -1.63
C TYR A 98 2.22 10.95 -0.76
N MET A 99 2.20 11.38 0.50
CA MET A 99 1.11 11.07 1.43
C MET A 99 -0.25 11.57 0.90
N GLY A 100 -0.30 12.82 0.43
CA GLY A 100 -1.53 13.41 -0.11
C GLY A 100 -1.98 12.76 -1.41
N ALA A 101 -1.08 12.65 -2.39
CA ALA A 101 -1.41 12.09 -3.70
C ALA A 101 -1.83 10.62 -3.62
N THR A 102 -1.13 9.81 -2.79
CA THR A 102 -1.52 8.42 -2.57
C THR A 102 -2.87 8.31 -1.86
N PHE A 103 -3.18 9.19 -0.89
CA PHE A 103 -4.50 9.20 -0.27
C PHE A 103 -5.62 9.49 -1.28
N ALA A 104 -5.51 10.57 -2.04
CA ALA A 104 -6.52 10.91 -3.04
C ALA A 104 -6.66 9.81 -4.10
N CYS A 105 -5.55 9.33 -4.66
CA CYS A 105 -5.60 8.29 -5.69
C CYS A 105 -6.13 6.96 -5.14
N GLY A 106 -5.75 6.59 -3.92
CA GLY A 106 -6.21 5.38 -3.25
C GLY A 106 -7.74 5.37 -3.15
N VAL A 107 -8.32 6.38 -2.52
CA VAL A 107 -9.78 6.50 -2.36
C VAL A 107 -10.51 6.52 -3.71
N LEU A 108 -10.02 7.31 -4.68
CA LEU A 108 -10.66 7.38 -5.99
C LEU A 108 -10.58 6.04 -6.75
N CYS A 109 -9.44 5.35 -6.66
CA CYS A 109 -9.27 4.02 -7.26
C CYS A 109 -10.16 2.98 -6.57
N GLU A 110 -10.28 3.02 -5.24
CA GLU A 110 -11.17 2.14 -4.48
C GLU A 110 -12.62 2.27 -4.94
N ILE A 111 -13.13 3.51 -4.96
CA ILE A 111 -14.50 3.79 -5.41
C ILE A 111 -14.71 3.31 -6.85
N ALA A 112 -13.78 3.64 -7.75
CA ALA A 112 -13.87 3.28 -9.16
C ALA A 112 -13.85 1.76 -9.38
N PHE A 113 -12.94 1.04 -8.72
CA PHE A 113 -12.82 -0.40 -8.91
C PHE A 113 -13.91 -1.17 -8.21
N ASP A 114 -14.29 -0.82 -6.98
CA ASP A 114 -15.35 -1.55 -6.32
C ASP A 114 -16.69 -1.38 -7.06
N SER A 115 -16.95 -0.17 -7.57
CA SER A 115 -18.08 0.09 -8.49
C SER A 115 -18.01 -0.77 -9.75
N ALA A 116 -16.83 -0.92 -10.35
CA ALA A 116 -16.64 -1.76 -11.52
C ALA A 116 -16.86 -3.26 -11.18
N PHE A 117 -16.38 -3.74 -10.04
CA PHE A 117 -16.61 -5.11 -9.59
C PHE A 117 -18.10 -5.36 -9.35
N ALA A 118 -18.79 -4.46 -8.66
CA ALA A 118 -20.23 -4.56 -8.44
C ALA A 118 -21.01 -4.61 -9.76
N HIS A 119 -20.62 -3.77 -10.73
CA HIS A 119 -21.27 -3.72 -12.03
C HIS A 119 -21.01 -4.96 -12.90
N PHE A 120 -19.75 -5.41 -13.02
CA PHE A 120 -19.36 -6.48 -13.95
C PHE A 120 -19.44 -7.89 -13.36
N LEU A 121 -19.21 -8.04 -12.05
CA LEU A 121 -19.18 -9.33 -11.36
C LEU A 121 -20.40 -9.55 -10.45
N GLY A 122 -21.27 -8.55 -10.31
CA GLY A 122 -22.46 -8.63 -9.46
C GLY A 122 -22.15 -8.71 -7.96
N ARG A 123 -20.90 -8.38 -7.57
CA ARG A 123 -20.45 -8.35 -6.17
C ARG A 123 -19.33 -7.32 -6.00
N PRO A 124 -19.21 -6.69 -4.83
CA PRO A 124 -18.02 -5.90 -4.49
C PRO A 124 -16.75 -6.77 -4.43
N ALA A 125 -15.60 -6.14 -4.57
CA ALA A 125 -14.30 -6.78 -4.43
C ALA A 125 -13.98 -7.04 -2.95
N TRP A 126 -14.21 -6.03 -2.11
CA TRP A 126 -14.01 -6.06 -0.66
C TRP A 126 -15.09 -5.28 0.09
N GLU A 127 -15.10 -5.40 1.41
CA GLU A 127 -15.93 -4.58 2.29
C GLU A 127 -15.10 -4.15 3.50
N TYR A 128 -15.07 -2.86 3.79
CA TYR A 128 -14.46 -2.35 5.01
C TYR A 128 -15.31 -2.69 6.25
N ARG A 129 -14.67 -3.18 7.31
CA ARG A 129 -15.38 -3.61 8.55
C ARG A 129 -15.04 -2.76 9.78
N ILE A 130 -14.15 -1.78 9.67
CA ILE A 130 -13.85 -0.83 10.76
C ILE A 130 -14.37 0.56 10.39
N TRP A 131 -15.30 1.07 11.20
CA TRP A 131 -16.08 2.30 10.99
C TRP A 131 -15.25 3.59 11.16
N PRO A 132 -15.68 4.78 10.68
CA PRO A 132 -16.83 5.03 9.79
C PRO A 132 -16.65 4.34 8.46
N VAL A 133 -17.64 3.54 8.06
CA VAL A 133 -17.69 2.85 6.76
C VAL A 133 -18.67 3.63 5.90
N HIS A 134 -18.23 4.12 4.74
CA HIS A 134 -19.06 4.88 3.81
C HIS A 134 -19.44 3.97 2.64
N ASN A 135 -20.74 3.63 2.56
CA ASN A 135 -21.33 2.73 1.56
C ASN A 135 -20.69 1.32 1.43
N GLY A 136 -19.83 0.91 2.38
CA GLY A 136 -19.13 -0.38 2.38
C GLY A 136 -17.77 -0.35 1.67
N TYR A 137 -17.53 0.64 0.80
CA TYR A 137 -16.42 0.69 -0.14
C TYR A 137 -15.17 1.39 0.42
N THR A 138 -15.33 2.29 1.39
CA THR A 138 -14.24 3.02 2.04
C THR A 138 -14.50 3.25 3.52
N SER A 139 -13.47 3.65 4.27
CA SER A 139 -13.56 3.92 5.71
C SER A 139 -12.87 5.22 6.09
N GLY A 140 -13.33 5.93 7.13
CA GLY A 140 -12.61 7.09 7.68
C GLY A 140 -11.19 6.76 8.14
N ALA A 141 -10.93 5.49 8.50
CA ALA A 141 -9.58 5.02 8.79
C ALA A 141 -8.65 5.12 7.56
N THR A 142 -9.20 5.08 6.35
CA THR A 142 -8.43 5.17 5.10
C THR A 142 -7.73 6.53 4.95
N ALA A 143 -8.24 7.60 5.57
CA ALA A 143 -7.58 8.90 5.62
C ALA A 143 -6.20 8.87 6.30
N VAL A 144 -5.99 7.88 7.17
CA VAL A 144 -4.69 7.61 7.78
C VAL A 144 -3.97 6.50 7.03
N VAL A 145 -4.64 5.38 6.72
CA VAL A 145 -4.00 4.21 6.12
C VAL A 145 -3.43 4.52 4.73
N TRP A 146 -4.16 5.19 3.84
CA TRP A 146 -3.62 5.53 2.53
C TRP A 146 -2.50 6.58 2.59
N ALA A 147 -2.59 7.53 3.52
CA ALA A 147 -1.52 8.50 3.74
C ALA A 147 -0.26 7.81 4.28
N MET A 148 -0.41 6.82 5.17
CA MET A 148 0.68 5.96 5.62
C MET A 148 1.25 5.11 4.49
N TYR A 149 0.40 4.66 3.55
CA TYR A 149 0.89 3.98 2.36
C TYR A 149 1.73 4.93 1.49
N GLY A 150 1.31 6.19 1.31
CA GLY A 150 2.13 7.21 0.65
C GLY A 150 3.46 7.46 1.37
N PHE A 151 3.45 7.49 2.70
CA PHE A 151 4.66 7.56 3.52
C PHE A 151 5.59 6.36 3.26
N TYR A 152 5.05 5.14 3.24
CA TYR A 152 5.81 3.93 2.90
C TYR A 152 6.39 4.02 1.48
N LEU A 153 5.58 4.39 0.48
CA LEU A 153 6.01 4.50 -0.92
C LEU A 153 7.14 5.51 -1.10
N TYR A 154 7.10 6.63 -0.36
CA TYR A 154 8.19 7.59 -0.35
C TYR A 154 9.50 6.90 0.08
N PHE A 155 9.51 6.25 1.25
CA PHE A 155 10.71 5.60 1.75
C PHE A 155 11.15 4.41 0.90
N PHE A 156 10.20 3.66 0.34
CA PHE A 156 10.47 2.56 -0.56
C PHE A 156 11.15 3.03 -1.85
N HIS A 157 10.64 4.09 -2.49
CA HIS A 157 11.29 4.67 -3.67
C HIS A 157 12.68 5.22 -3.34
N ARG A 158 12.85 5.91 -2.20
CA ARG A 158 14.17 6.37 -1.73
C ARG A 158 15.12 5.20 -1.48
N MET A 159 14.63 4.10 -0.92
CA MET A 159 15.40 2.87 -0.71
C MET A 159 15.86 2.29 -2.05
N LEU A 160 14.98 2.18 -3.05
CA LEU A 160 15.34 1.71 -4.39
C LEU A 160 16.44 2.58 -5.02
N GLU A 161 16.35 3.90 -4.90
CA GLU A 161 17.35 4.85 -5.39
C GLU A 161 18.70 4.70 -4.68
N ILE A 162 18.69 4.60 -3.35
CA ILE A 162 19.89 4.38 -2.52
C ILE A 162 20.59 3.08 -2.93
N ARG A 163 19.81 2.03 -3.16
CA ARG A 163 20.30 0.71 -3.58
C ARG A 163 20.67 0.67 -5.06
N ARG A 164 20.50 1.78 -5.80
CA ARG A 164 20.71 1.89 -7.25
C ARG A 164 19.97 0.79 -8.02
N SER A 165 18.79 0.42 -7.54
CA SER A 165 17.98 -0.60 -8.17
C SER A 165 17.51 -0.10 -9.55
N PRO A 166 17.59 -0.92 -10.61
CA PRO A 166 17.04 -0.56 -11.92
C PRO A 166 15.52 -0.32 -11.91
N MET A 167 14.84 -0.76 -10.85
CA MET A 167 13.41 -0.48 -10.63
C MET A 167 13.15 0.97 -10.19
N ALA A 168 14.17 1.70 -9.70
CA ALA A 168 14.02 3.06 -9.21
C ALA A 168 13.56 4.05 -10.30
N ASP A 169 13.95 3.82 -11.55
CA ASP A 169 13.64 4.73 -12.68
C ASP A 169 12.48 4.22 -13.56
N SER A 170 12.07 2.97 -13.37
CA SER A 170 11.06 2.31 -14.20
C SER A 170 9.65 2.50 -13.62
N ILE A 171 8.84 3.34 -14.27
CA ILE A 171 7.43 3.56 -13.90
C ILE A 171 6.62 2.25 -13.94
N PRO A 172 6.74 1.38 -14.97
CA PRO A 172 6.05 0.09 -14.98
C PRO A 172 6.47 -0.81 -13.81
N ALA A 173 7.76 -0.84 -13.48
CA ALA A 173 8.22 -1.65 -12.35
C ALA A 173 7.66 -1.13 -11.02
N LYS A 174 7.60 0.19 -10.83
CA LYS A 174 6.97 0.79 -9.66
C LYS A 174 5.49 0.44 -9.56
N GLY A 175 4.74 0.49 -10.67
CA GLY A 175 3.33 0.10 -10.68
C GLY A 175 3.10 -1.35 -10.25
N VAL A 176 3.91 -2.28 -10.76
CA VAL A 176 3.86 -3.69 -10.34
C VAL A 176 4.27 -3.87 -8.88
N LEU A 177 5.33 -3.20 -8.43
CA LEU A 177 5.77 -3.28 -7.03
C LEU A 177 4.72 -2.72 -6.07
N ILE A 178 4.10 -1.60 -6.41
CA ILE A 178 2.95 -1.03 -5.67
C ILE A 178 1.85 -2.09 -5.50
N ALA A 179 1.49 -2.80 -6.57
CA ALA A 179 0.46 -3.85 -6.49
C ALA A 179 0.86 -5.02 -5.59
N ILE A 180 2.12 -5.46 -5.66
CA ILE A 180 2.66 -6.51 -4.79
C ILE A 180 2.67 -6.05 -3.33
N ASP A 181 3.15 -4.83 -3.07
CA ASP A 181 3.23 -4.27 -1.74
C ASP A 181 1.83 -4.05 -1.15
N ALA A 182 0.86 -3.64 -1.96
CA ALA A 182 -0.53 -3.50 -1.53
C ALA A 182 -1.08 -4.82 -0.98
N MET A 183 -0.93 -5.95 -1.70
CA MET A 183 -1.37 -7.26 -1.19
C MET A 183 -0.68 -7.67 0.12
N VAL A 184 0.62 -7.39 0.23
CA VAL A 184 1.40 -7.70 1.45
C VAL A 184 0.93 -6.84 2.62
N LEU A 185 0.83 -5.53 2.43
CA LEU A 185 0.40 -4.60 3.46
C LEU A 185 -1.05 -4.83 3.85
N GLU A 186 -1.88 -5.21 2.90
CA GLU A 186 -3.27 -5.58 3.18
C GLU A 186 -3.34 -6.81 4.09
N THR A 187 -2.56 -7.83 3.76
CA THR A 187 -2.45 -9.03 4.58
C THR A 187 -1.96 -8.68 6.00
N LEU A 188 -0.94 -7.82 6.12
CA LEU A 188 -0.42 -7.38 7.42
C LEU A 188 -1.44 -6.55 8.21
N ALA A 189 -2.18 -5.66 7.55
CA ALA A 189 -3.21 -4.83 8.16
C ALA A 189 -4.38 -5.69 8.69
N ASN A 190 -4.82 -6.66 7.90
CA ASN A 190 -5.81 -7.64 8.34
C ASN A 190 -5.29 -8.52 9.49
N SER A 191 -4.03 -8.97 9.46
CA SER A 191 -3.43 -9.69 10.58
C SER A 191 -3.41 -8.87 11.86
N PHE A 192 -2.99 -7.61 11.78
CA PHE A 192 -3.02 -6.69 12.91
C PHE A 192 -4.43 -6.54 13.46
N SER A 193 -5.40 -6.27 12.58
CA SER A 193 -6.81 -6.09 12.95
C SER A 193 -7.40 -7.34 13.61
N LEU A 194 -7.12 -8.53 13.07
CA LEU A 194 -7.61 -9.78 13.63
C LEU A 194 -6.97 -10.09 14.99
N ILE A 195 -5.67 -9.89 15.17
CA ILE A 195 -5.00 -10.13 16.47
C ILE A 195 -5.50 -9.19 17.56
N THR A 196 -5.75 -7.92 17.22
CA THR A 196 -5.99 -6.88 18.22
C THR A 196 -7.46 -6.57 18.45
N PHE A 197 -8.29 -6.76 17.42
CA PHE A 197 -9.71 -6.43 17.44
C PHE A 197 -10.61 -7.59 16.99
N ASN A 198 -10.06 -8.77 16.66
CA ASN A 198 -10.82 -9.94 16.22
C ASN A 198 -11.79 -9.64 15.06
N VAL A 199 -11.43 -8.72 14.16
CA VAL A 199 -12.22 -8.35 12.99
C VAL A 199 -11.29 -8.16 11.79
N TYR A 200 -11.75 -8.48 10.59
CA TYR A 200 -11.05 -8.05 9.37
C TYR A 200 -11.06 -6.52 9.30
N TYR A 201 -10.02 -5.90 8.75
CA TYR A 201 -10.07 -4.47 8.45
C TYR A 201 -10.81 -4.22 7.13
N PHE A 202 -10.44 -4.97 6.09
CA PHE A 202 -11.20 -5.13 4.85
C PHE A 202 -11.35 -6.63 4.57
N TYR A 203 -12.57 -7.04 4.28
CA TYR A 203 -12.91 -8.43 3.99
C TYR A 203 -13.02 -8.59 2.48
N TYR A 204 -12.15 -9.40 1.88
CA TYR A 204 -12.23 -9.72 0.46
C TYR A 204 -13.22 -10.85 0.19
N PHE A 205 -14.15 -10.66 -0.74
CA PHE A 205 -15.18 -11.67 -1.04
C PHE A 205 -14.63 -12.89 -1.80
N ARG A 206 -13.47 -12.73 -2.43
CA ARG A 206 -12.77 -13.85 -3.06
C ARG A 206 -11.88 -14.55 -2.00
N PRO A 207 -12.06 -15.88 -1.76
CA PRO A 207 -11.43 -16.54 -0.62
C PRO A 207 -10.05 -17.15 -0.91
N ASP A 208 -9.38 -16.80 -2.00
CA ASP A 208 -8.12 -17.43 -2.44
C ASP A 208 -6.98 -17.28 -1.43
N LEU A 209 -6.94 -16.13 -0.74
CA LEU A 209 -6.02 -15.82 0.36
C LEU A 209 -6.76 -15.66 1.70
N MET A 210 -7.76 -16.51 1.94
CA MET A 210 -8.54 -16.55 3.19
C MET A 210 -9.18 -15.20 3.55
N ASN A 211 -9.65 -14.47 2.53
CA ASN A 211 -10.29 -13.14 2.62
C ASN A 211 -9.37 -12.00 3.10
N PHE A 212 -8.05 -12.22 3.25
CA PHE A 212 -7.10 -11.16 3.61
C PHE A 212 -6.87 -10.16 2.48
N THR A 213 -6.81 -10.67 1.25
CA THR A 213 -6.62 -9.97 -0.03
C THR A 213 -7.00 -10.97 -1.13
N THR A 214 -6.78 -10.66 -2.41
CA THR A 214 -7.05 -11.58 -3.51
C THR A 214 -6.14 -11.35 -4.70
N TRP A 215 -5.90 -12.38 -5.52
CA TRP A 215 -5.25 -12.17 -6.81
C TRP A 215 -6.07 -11.29 -7.77
N GLU A 216 -7.40 -11.24 -7.62
CA GLU A 216 -8.30 -10.50 -8.52
C GLU A 216 -8.00 -8.98 -8.53
N ILE A 217 -7.52 -8.43 -7.41
CA ILE A 217 -7.17 -7.00 -7.29
C ILE A 217 -5.78 -6.66 -7.80
N PHE A 218 -4.94 -7.66 -8.10
CA PHE A 218 -3.57 -7.41 -8.53
C PHE A 218 -3.53 -6.53 -9.80
N ILE A 219 -4.35 -6.84 -10.81
CA ILE A 219 -4.39 -6.08 -12.05
C ILE A 219 -4.90 -4.65 -11.81
N PRO A 220 -6.05 -4.45 -11.14
CA PRO A 220 -6.49 -3.12 -10.68
C PRO A 220 -5.38 -2.30 -10.00
N TYR A 221 -4.69 -2.90 -9.02
CA TYR A 221 -3.63 -2.23 -8.28
C TYR A 221 -2.39 -1.95 -9.13
N ALA A 222 -2.03 -2.82 -10.08
CA ALA A 222 -0.92 -2.55 -10.98
C ALA A 222 -1.22 -1.37 -11.91
N LEU A 223 -2.47 -1.23 -12.36
CA LEU A 223 -2.92 -0.10 -13.17
C LEU A 223 -2.95 1.20 -12.37
N CYS A 224 -3.55 1.20 -11.17
CA CYS A 224 -3.53 2.38 -10.31
C CYS A 224 -2.12 2.73 -9.83
N GLY A 225 -1.28 1.73 -9.54
CA GLY A 225 0.12 1.93 -9.22
C GLY A 225 0.90 2.55 -10.37
N LEU A 226 0.64 2.14 -11.62
CA LEU A 226 1.24 2.75 -12.81
C LEU A 226 0.82 4.22 -12.94
N GLY A 227 -0.48 4.50 -12.81
CA GLY A 227 -1.03 5.86 -12.86
C GLY A 227 -0.48 6.75 -11.75
N GLY A 228 -0.46 6.26 -10.51
CA GLY A 228 0.09 6.94 -9.35
C GLY A 228 1.59 7.20 -9.46
N ALA A 229 2.38 6.22 -9.94
CA ALA A 229 3.81 6.39 -10.17
C ALA A 229 4.10 7.43 -11.26
N PHE A 230 3.27 7.47 -12.32
CA PHE A 230 3.35 8.51 -13.36
C PHE A 230 3.00 9.89 -12.79
N LEU A 231 1.90 10.00 -12.04
CA LEU A 231 1.47 11.24 -11.40
C LEU A 231 2.55 11.78 -10.45
N LEU A 232 3.10 10.95 -9.58
CA LEU A 232 4.16 11.35 -8.66
C LEU A 232 5.40 11.84 -9.42
N LYS A 233 5.80 11.18 -10.51
CA LYS A 233 6.92 11.65 -11.35
C LYS A 233 6.65 13.01 -11.99
N LEU A 234 5.41 13.24 -12.42
CA LEU A 234 4.99 14.52 -13.00
C LEU A 234 5.01 15.65 -11.97
N LEU A 235 4.57 15.37 -10.74
CA LEU A 235 4.42 16.37 -9.68
C LEU A 235 5.68 16.59 -8.84
N ASP A 236 6.61 15.63 -8.79
CA ASP A 236 7.85 15.73 -8.01
C ASP A 236 8.94 16.61 -8.69
N GLN A 237 8.55 17.52 -9.58
CA GLN A 237 9.44 18.48 -10.21
C GLN A 237 9.84 19.60 -9.25
N LYS A 238 11.06 20.14 -9.41
CA LYS A 238 11.62 21.16 -8.50
C LYS A 238 10.79 22.46 -8.43
N HIS A 239 10.08 22.81 -9.50
CA HIS A 239 9.36 24.08 -9.61
C HIS A 239 7.93 24.04 -9.04
N TYR A 240 7.39 22.84 -8.75
CA TYR A 240 6.03 22.73 -8.22
C TYR A 240 5.99 22.97 -6.69
N PRO A 241 4.94 23.62 -6.17
CA PRO A 241 4.74 23.81 -4.73
C PRO A 241 4.25 22.51 -4.08
N LYS A 242 5.15 21.53 -3.93
CA LYS A 242 4.84 20.14 -3.51
C LYS A 242 4.00 20.03 -2.25
N VAL A 243 4.28 20.88 -1.25
CA VAL A 243 3.50 20.92 0.01
C VAL A 243 2.05 21.29 -0.26
N LEU A 244 1.80 22.36 -1.01
CA LEU A 244 0.44 22.82 -1.31
C LEU A 244 -0.31 21.77 -2.13
N ILE A 245 0.34 21.18 -3.13
CA ILE A 245 -0.24 20.12 -3.96
C ILE A 245 -0.58 18.89 -3.11
N GLY A 246 0.34 18.44 -2.25
CA GLY A 246 0.11 17.33 -1.34
C GLY A 246 -1.07 17.58 -0.39
N LEU A 247 -1.14 18.77 0.21
CA LEU A 247 -2.25 19.15 1.07
C LEU A 247 -3.58 19.25 0.29
N ALA A 248 -3.55 19.75 -0.95
CA ALA A 248 -4.74 19.81 -1.80
C ALA A 248 -5.25 18.41 -2.15
N PHE A 249 -4.37 17.48 -2.53
CA PHE A 249 -4.77 16.08 -2.73
C PHE A 249 -5.30 15.46 -1.44
N TYR A 250 -4.65 15.72 -0.30
CA TYR A 250 -5.15 15.22 0.98
C TYR A 250 -6.57 15.74 1.28
N ALA A 251 -6.83 17.03 1.02
CA ALA A 251 -8.15 17.63 1.17
C ALA A 251 -9.19 17.01 0.22
N VAL A 252 -8.83 16.72 -1.04
CA VAL A 252 -9.70 15.98 -1.97
C VAL A 252 -10.06 14.62 -1.37
N GLY A 253 -9.07 13.86 -0.89
CA GLY A 253 -9.35 12.56 -0.24
C GLY A 253 -10.28 12.69 0.98
N LEU A 254 -10.13 13.75 1.79
CA LEU A 254 -11.06 14.00 2.90
C LEU A 254 -12.48 14.28 2.42
N VAL A 255 -12.65 15.05 1.34
CA VAL A 255 -13.98 15.34 0.76
C VAL A 255 -14.62 14.04 0.25
N GLU A 256 -13.87 13.21 -0.47
CA GLU A 256 -14.37 11.92 -0.97
C GLU A 256 -14.76 10.98 0.17
N VAL A 257 -13.98 10.92 1.25
CA VAL A 257 -14.25 10.01 2.37
C VAL A 257 -15.37 10.52 3.28
N PHE A 258 -15.46 11.83 3.56
CA PHE A 258 -16.32 12.37 4.63
C PHE A 258 -17.49 13.23 4.16
N VAL A 259 -17.55 13.62 2.88
CA VAL A 259 -18.57 14.57 2.38
C VAL A 259 -19.47 13.95 1.32
N TRP A 260 -18.94 13.07 0.46
CA TRP A 260 -19.73 12.33 -0.50
C TRP A 260 -20.37 11.10 0.17
N GLU A 261 -21.57 11.29 0.73
CA GLU A 261 -22.48 10.22 1.19
C GLU A 261 -23.53 9.88 0.12
#